data_AF-A0A940W390-F1
#
_entry.id   AF-A0A940W390-F1
#
_cell.length_a   1.000
_cell.length_b   1.000
_cell.length_c   1.000
_cell.angle_alpha   90.00
_cell.angle_beta   90.00
_cell.angle_gamma   90.00
#
_symmetry.space_group_name_H-M   'P 1'
#
loop_
_entity.id
_entity.type
_entity.pdbx_description
1 polymer ?
#
loop_
_entity_poly.entity_id
_entity_poly.type
_entity_poly.pdbx_seq_one_letter_code
_entity_poly.pdbx_strand_id
1 'polypeptide(L)' 'PVAMEKELRFAIREGGRTVGAGVVAEITE' A
#
# COMPACT_ATOMS: atom_id res chain seq x y z
N PRO A 1 -11.60 5.98 -3.54
CA PRO A 1 -10.35 6.37 -4.24
C PRO A 1 -9.44 7.19 -3.33
N VAL A 2 -8.13 6.94 -3.40
CA VAL A 2 -7.07 7.70 -2.72
C VAL A 2 -6.06 8.10 -3.79
N ALA A 3 -5.42 9.27 -3.67
CA ALA A 3 -4.33 9.63 -4.57
C ALA A 3 -3.20 8.61 -4.45
N MET A 4 -2.84 7.97 -5.57
CA MET A 4 -1.82 6.94 -5.63
C MET A 4 -0.99 7.08 -6.89
N GLU A 5 0.28 6.69 -6.79
CA GLU A 5 1.24 6.67 -7.89
C GLU A 5 1.97 5.32 -7.90
N LYS A 6 2.54 4.95 -9.06
CA LYS A 6 3.42 3.77 -9.14
C LYS A 6 4.61 3.95 -8.21
N GLU A 7 5.11 2.86 -7.67
CA GLU A 7 6.21 2.84 -6.70
C GLU A 7 5.91 3.45 -5.32
N LEU A 8 4.67 3.89 -5.08
CA LEU A 8 4.24 4.32 -3.75
C LEU A 8 4.36 3.16 -2.76
N ARG A 9 5.06 3.41 -1.65
CA ARG A 9 5.25 2.43 -0.58
C ARG A 9 4.12 2.49 0.43
N PHE A 10 3.71 1.33 0.93
CA PHE A 10 2.68 1.23 1.96
C PHE A 10 2.96 0.10 2.96
N ALA A 11 2.25 0.14 4.09
CA ALA A 11 2.27 -0.89 5.12
C ALA A 11 0.86 -1.44 5.35
N ILE A 12 0.77 -2.74 5.63
CA ILE A 12 -0.47 -3.43 6.02
C ILE A 12 -0.41 -3.61 7.54
N ARG A 13 -1.45 -3.14 8.24
CA ARG A 13 -1.52 -3.18 9.70
C ARG A 13 -2.80 -3.83 10.19
N GLU A 14 -2.67 -4.71 11.18
CA GLU A 14 -3.78 -5.39 11.86
C GLU A 14 -3.53 -5.36 13.38
N GLY A 15 -4.55 -5.02 14.17
CA GLY A 15 -4.44 -4.96 15.63
C GLY A 15 -3.34 -4.03 16.15
N GLY A 16 -3.02 -2.97 15.39
CA GLY A 16 -1.97 -2.01 15.73
C GLY A 16 -0.54 -2.43 15.36
N ARG A 17 -0.34 -3.63 14.81
CA ARG A 17 0.98 -4.14 14.38
C ARG A 17 1.10 -4.18 12.86
N THR A 18 2.31 -4.02 12.35
CA THR A 18 2.60 -4.20 10.92
C THR A 18 2.72 -5.68 10.61
N VAL A 19 1.96 -6.13 9.61
CA VAL A 19 1.94 -7.53 9.16
C VAL A 19 2.48 -7.70 7.75
N GLY A 20 2.66 -6.59 7.02
CA GLY A 20 3.24 -6.59 5.69
C GLY A 20 3.65 -5.20 5.24
N ALA A 21 4.47 -5.15 4.20
CA ALA A 21 4.85 -3.93 3.50
C ALA A 21 4.90 -4.21 2.00
N GLY A 22 4.60 -3.21 1.21
CA GLY A 22 4.52 -3.35 -0.24
C GLY A 22 4.78 -2.05 -0.97
N VAL A 23 4.81 -2.18 -2.29
CA VAL A 23 4.97 -1.09 -3.24
C VAL A 23 3.92 -1.25 -4.34
N VAL A 24 3.30 -0.16 -4.76
CA VAL A 24 2.31 -0.18 -5.85
C VAL A 24 3.01 -0.49 -7.16
N ALA A 25 2.71 -1.64 -7.77
CA ALA A 25 3.29 -2.05 -9.06
C ALA A 25 2.51 -1.46 -10.25
N GLU A 26 1.18 -1.48 -10.19
CA GLU A 26 0.30 -1.02 -11.25
C GLU A 26 -0.98 -0.43 -10.65
N ILE A 27 -1.58 0.54 -11.34
CA ILE A 27 -2.85 1.17 -10.95
C ILE A 27 -3.92 0.62 -11.90
N THR A 28 -4.94 0.00 -11.32
CA THR A 28 -6.14 -0.49 -12.02
C THR A 28 -7.36 0.24 -11.42
N GLU A 29 -8.35 0.57 -12.26
CA GLU A 29 -9.54 1.35 -11.87
C GLU A 29 -10.70 0.48 -11.34
#